data_AF-F2LJG2-F1
#
_entry.id   AF-F2LJG2-F1
#
_cell.length_a   1.000
_cell.length_b   1.000
_cell.length_c   1.000
_cell.angle_alpha   90.00
_cell.angle_beta   90.00
_cell.angle_gamma   90.00
#
_symmetry.space_group_name_H-M   'P 1'
#
loop_
_entity.id
_entity.type
_entity.pdbx_description
1 polymer ?
#
loop_
_entity_poly.entity_id
_entity_poly.type
_entity_poly.pdbx_seq_one_letter_code
_entity_poly.pdbx_strand_id
1 'polypeptide(L)'
;MAPVASGTWQWQWRGKLNRGYAVAIYDIDLFDNSARTIACLHEAGRKVDCCFSAGSSQDRRPDFGQFAPADKGKVVKRSPDGDWEGENWLDTRSANVRTIMTARLDRADARPQAADPGAEHGPGR
;
A
#
# COMPACT_ATOMS: atom_id res chain seq x y z
N MET A 1 -3.05 2.62 -19.50
CA MET A 1 -4.49 2.29 -19.51
C MET A 1 -5.19 2.67 -18.17
N ALA A 2 -6.22 3.52 -18.18
CA ALA A 2 -6.99 3.90 -16.98
C ALA A 2 -7.81 2.72 -16.39
N PRO A 3 -8.11 2.69 -15.08
CA PRO A 3 -9.01 1.69 -14.51
C PRO A 3 -10.42 1.84 -15.12
N VAL A 4 -11.00 0.72 -15.56
CA VAL A 4 -12.41 0.66 -15.97
C VAL A 4 -13.27 0.58 -14.70
N ALA A 5 -14.30 1.43 -14.62
CA ALA A 5 -15.17 1.54 -13.44
C ALA A 5 -15.91 0.22 -13.07
N SER A 6 -15.92 -0.77 -13.96
CA SER A 6 -16.49 -2.11 -13.77
C SER A 6 -15.45 -3.18 -13.35
N GLY A 7 -14.23 -2.81 -13.00
CA GLY A 7 -13.20 -3.75 -12.57
C GLY A 7 -13.57 -4.50 -11.28
N THR A 8 -13.42 -5.82 -11.27
CA THR A 8 -13.51 -6.61 -10.04
C THR A 8 -12.23 -6.46 -9.21
N TRP A 9 -12.37 -6.40 -7.90
CA TRP A 9 -11.25 -6.14 -6.99
C TRP A 9 -11.28 -7.08 -5.78
N GLN A 10 -10.10 -7.40 -5.27
CA GLN A 10 -9.91 -8.10 -4.01
C GLN A 10 -9.05 -7.23 -3.10
N TRP A 11 -9.56 -6.99 -1.89
CA TRP A 11 -8.82 -6.27 -0.86
C TRP A 11 -8.43 -7.22 0.28
N GLN A 12 -7.13 -7.34 0.55
CA GLN A 12 -6.61 -8.07 1.69
C GLN A 12 -5.37 -7.40 2.30
N TRP A 13 -5.51 -6.81 3.49
CA TRP A 13 -4.41 -6.15 4.21
C TRP A 13 -3.85 -6.97 5.38
N ARG A 14 -4.33 -8.20 5.61
CA ARG A 14 -3.88 -9.06 6.71
C ARG A 14 -3.66 -10.49 6.28
N GLY A 15 -2.69 -11.13 6.93
CA GLY A 15 -2.33 -12.52 6.70
C GLY A 15 -1.70 -12.76 5.32
N LYS A 16 -1.47 -14.04 5.00
CA LYS A 16 -0.93 -14.45 3.71
C LYS A 16 -1.96 -14.15 2.61
N LEU A 17 -1.53 -13.39 1.59
CA LEU A 17 -2.39 -13.01 0.47
C LEU A 17 -3.00 -14.25 -0.23
N ASN A 18 -4.34 -14.30 -0.31
CA ASN A 18 -5.04 -15.30 -1.09
C ASN A 18 -5.12 -14.84 -2.56
N ARG A 19 -4.37 -15.53 -3.43
CA ARG A 19 -4.27 -15.23 -4.86
C ARG A 19 -5.25 -16.04 -5.74
N GLY A 20 -6.20 -16.75 -5.12
CA GLY A 20 -7.15 -17.62 -5.83
C GLY A 20 -8.37 -16.88 -6.43
N TYR A 21 -8.52 -15.58 -6.15
CA TYR A 21 -9.65 -14.81 -6.65
C TYR A 21 -9.47 -14.39 -8.12
N ALA A 22 -10.50 -14.62 -8.92
CA ALA A 22 -10.55 -14.18 -10.32
C ALA A 22 -10.99 -12.70 -10.40
N VAL A 23 -10.12 -11.80 -9.94
CA VAL A 23 -10.36 -10.34 -9.94
C VAL A 23 -9.42 -9.61 -10.88
N ALA A 24 -9.76 -8.40 -11.31
CA ALA A 24 -8.87 -7.57 -12.13
C ALA A 24 -7.79 -6.87 -11.29
N ILE A 25 -8.12 -6.48 -10.05
CA ILE A 25 -7.26 -5.66 -9.19
C ILE A 25 -7.08 -6.32 -7.82
N TYR A 26 -5.86 -6.32 -7.32
CA TYR A 26 -5.53 -6.68 -5.95
C TYR A 26 -5.10 -5.45 -5.17
N ASP A 27 -5.88 -5.05 -4.16
CA ASP A 27 -5.51 -4.03 -3.17
C ASP A 27 -4.88 -4.73 -1.96
N ILE A 28 -3.58 -4.52 -1.79
CA ILE A 28 -2.74 -5.25 -0.85
C ILE A 28 -1.84 -4.32 -0.05
N ASP A 29 -1.44 -4.79 1.13
CA ASP A 29 -0.54 -4.04 2.00
C ASP A 29 0.86 -3.88 1.38
N LEU A 30 1.37 -2.64 1.34
CA LEU A 30 2.67 -2.27 0.79
C LEU A 30 3.84 -2.98 1.48
N PHE A 31 3.76 -3.27 2.78
CA PHE A 31 4.88 -3.81 3.55
C PHE A 31 4.84 -5.34 3.60
N ASP A 32 3.64 -5.93 3.68
CA ASP A 32 3.47 -7.36 3.94
C ASP A 32 3.60 -8.23 2.68
N ASN A 33 3.75 -7.61 1.50
CA ASN A 33 3.86 -8.30 0.22
C ASN A 33 5.23 -8.11 -0.44
N SER A 34 5.81 -9.23 -0.89
CA SER A 34 7.10 -9.26 -1.56
C SER A 34 7.01 -8.79 -3.01
N ALA A 35 8.10 -8.26 -3.57
CA ALA A 35 8.18 -7.90 -4.99
C ALA A 35 7.87 -9.11 -5.90
N ARG A 36 8.30 -10.32 -5.49
CA ARG A 36 7.99 -11.56 -6.20
C ARG A 36 6.48 -11.85 -6.23
N THR A 37 5.78 -11.64 -5.11
CA THR A 37 4.32 -11.81 -5.05
C THR A 37 3.62 -10.88 -6.04
N ILE A 38 4.05 -9.61 -6.08
CA ILE A 38 3.50 -8.58 -6.97
C ILE A 38 3.79 -8.93 -8.43
N ALA A 39 5.03 -9.35 -8.76
CA ALA A 39 5.39 -9.80 -10.11
C ALA A 39 4.52 -10.97 -10.58
N CYS A 40 4.29 -11.99 -9.75
CA CYS A 40 3.41 -13.11 -10.10
C CYS A 40 1.95 -12.68 -10.38
N LEU A 41 1.46 -11.63 -9.71
CA LEU A 41 0.12 -11.09 -9.98
C LEU A 41 0.10 -10.40 -11.35
N HIS A 42 1.13 -9.61 -11.66
CA HIS A 42 1.28 -8.97 -12.98
C HIS A 42 1.41 -9.99 -14.11
N GLU A 43 2.21 -11.05 -13.94
CA GLU A 43 2.33 -12.15 -14.89
C GLU A 43 0.98 -12.86 -15.14
N ALA A 44 0.10 -12.90 -14.13
CA ALA A 44 -1.26 -13.41 -14.24
C ALA A 44 -2.26 -12.40 -14.83
N GLY A 45 -1.80 -11.27 -15.35
CA GLY A 45 -2.63 -10.21 -15.94
C GLY A 45 -3.45 -9.41 -14.93
N ARG A 46 -3.08 -9.45 -13.64
CA ARG A 46 -3.73 -8.69 -12.56
C ARG A 46 -3.04 -7.35 -12.37
N LYS A 47 -3.78 -6.29 -12.05
CA LYS A 47 -3.19 -5.05 -11.53
C LYS A 47 -3.06 -5.14 -10.00
N VAL A 48 -2.07 -4.45 -9.43
CA VAL A 48 -1.84 -4.42 -7.99
C VAL A 48 -1.82 -2.97 -7.50
N ASP A 49 -2.61 -2.68 -6.47
CA ASP A 49 -2.56 -1.43 -5.71
C ASP A 49 -1.89 -1.70 -4.35
N CYS A 50 -0.81 -0.97 -4.06
CA CYS A 50 0.01 -1.16 -2.86
C CYS A 50 -0.34 -0.09 -1.80
N CYS A 51 -1.33 -0.40 -0.98
CA CYS A 51 -1.87 0.50 0.02
C CYS A 51 -1.06 0.54 1.33
N PHE A 52 -1.04 1.70 1.98
CA PHE A 52 -0.51 1.90 3.33
C PHE A 52 -1.29 3.00 4.05
N SER A 53 -1.21 3.03 5.39
CA SER A 53 -1.80 4.14 6.15
C SER A 53 -0.90 5.37 6.10
N ALA A 54 -1.42 6.48 5.60
CA ALA A 54 -0.76 7.78 5.68
C ALA A 54 -1.15 8.60 6.94
N GLY A 55 -2.15 8.12 7.70
CA GLY A 55 -2.72 8.85 8.83
C GLY A 55 -2.37 8.28 10.20
N SER A 56 -1.73 7.11 10.26
CA SER A 56 -1.39 6.45 11.52
C SER A 56 -0.01 5.78 11.50
N SER A 57 0.68 5.81 12.64
CA SER A 57 1.86 4.99 12.88
C SER A 57 1.42 3.64 13.43
N GLN A 58 1.97 2.55 12.91
CA GLN A 58 1.66 1.17 13.32
C GLN A 58 2.97 0.50 13.78
N ASP A 59 3.03 0.03 15.02
CA ASP A 59 4.23 -0.56 15.63
C ASP A 59 4.82 -1.76 14.88
N ARG A 60 3.96 -2.54 14.22
CA ARG A 60 4.33 -3.67 13.35
C ARG A 60 5.10 -3.26 12.09
N ARG A 61 5.19 -1.96 11.78
CA ARG A 61 5.85 -1.48 10.56
C ARG A 61 7.35 -1.36 10.78
N PRO A 62 8.17 -1.71 9.78
CA PRO A 62 9.62 -1.61 9.90
C PRO A 62 10.12 -0.17 10.06
N ASP A 63 9.32 0.82 9.67
CA ASP A 63 9.64 2.25 9.77
C ASP A 63 9.04 2.91 11.02
N PHE A 64 8.39 2.16 11.92
CA PHE A 64 7.70 2.74 13.08
C PHE A 64 8.62 3.56 13.99
N GLY A 65 9.89 3.15 14.11
CA GLY A 65 10.90 3.82 14.92
C GLY A 65 11.31 5.20 14.39
N GLN A 66 10.93 5.56 13.16
CA GLN A 66 11.27 6.85 12.55
C GLN A 66 10.33 7.98 13.00
N PHE A 67 9.15 7.65 13.52
CA PHE A 67 8.21 8.64 14.03
C PHE A 67 8.65 9.15 15.41
N ALA A 68 8.83 10.45 15.54
CA ALA A 68 9.11 11.09 16.80
C ALA A 68 7.88 11.04 17.72
N PRO A 69 8.05 11.13 19.06
CA PRO A 69 6.91 11.22 19.97
C PRO A 69 5.95 12.37 19.64
N ALA A 70 6.48 13.51 19.18
CA ALA A 70 5.70 14.69 18.78
C ALA A 70 4.87 14.48 17.49
N ASP A 71 5.21 13.48 16.67
CA ASP A 71 4.43 13.15 15.48
C ASP A 71 3.16 12.36 15.81
N LYS A 72 3.12 11.74 16.99
CA LYS A 72 2.08 10.78 17.38
C LYS A 72 1.03 11.44 18.28
N GLY A 73 -0.22 11.23 17.91
CA GLY A 73 -1.39 11.60 18.68
C GLY A 73 -1.96 10.43 19.48
N LYS A 74 -3.28 10.46 19.69
CA LYS A 74 -4.01 9.43 20.43
C LYS A 74 -3.94 8.08 19.71
N VAL A 75 -4.09 7.01 20.47
CA VAL A 75 -4.29 5.66 19.93
C VAL A 75 -5.53 5.65 19.03
N VAL A 76 -5.45 4.92 17.91
CA VAL A 76 -6.55 4.81 16.95
C VAL A 76 -7.63 3.90 17.53
N LYS A 77 -8.87 4.41 17.55
CA LYS A 77 -10.03 3.64 18.00
C LYS A 77 -10.59 2.81 16.85
N ARG A 78 -10.86 1.52 17.08
CA ARG A 78 -11.34 0.60 16.05
C ARG A 78 -12.86 0.50 16.00
N SER A 79 -13.50 0.38 17.17
CA SER A 79 -14.91 0.01 17.35
C SER A 79 -15.32 0.33 18.79
N PRO A 80 -16.62 0.31 19.16
CA PRO A 80 -17.05 0.17 20.56
C PRO A 80 -16.34 -0.97 21.34
N ASP A 81 -15.78 -1.96 20.67
CA ASP A 81 -15.13 -3.14 21.29
C ASP A 81 -13.62 -2.99 21.53
N GLY A 82 -13.01 -1.83 21.22
CA GLY A 82 -11.62 -1.55 21.60
C GLY A 82 -10.80 -0.71 20.63
N ASP A 83 -9.53 -0.55 21.00
CA ASP A 83 -8.53 0.25 20.29
C ASP A 83 -7.61 -0.64 19.46
N TRP A 84 -6.98 -0.06 18.42
CA TRP A 84 -5.85 -0.68 17.75
C TRP A 84 -4.59 -0.43 18.58
N GLU A 85 -4.32 -1.30 19.55
CA GLU A 85 -3.07 -1.24 20.33
C GLU A 85 -1.86 -1.25 19.38
N GLY A 86 -0.90 -0.36 19.64
CA GLY A 86 0.25 -0.16 18.77
C GLY A 86 0.01 0.78 17.58
N GLU A 87 -1.19 1.35 17.44
CA GLU A 87 -1.52 2.29 16.37
C GLU A 87 -1.91 3.68 16.90
N ASN A 88 -1.21 4.73 16.47
CA ASN A 88 -1.47 6.12 16.86
C ASN A 88 -1.77 6.99 15.64
N TRP A 89 -2.67 7.96 15.79
CA TRP A 89 -2.86 9.01 14.79
C TRP A 89 -1.57 9.81 14.59
N LEU A 90 -1.33 10.28 13.36
CA LEU A 90 -0.18 11.11 13.02
C LEU A 90 -0.57 12.56 12.79
N ASP A 91 0.29 13.51 13.20
CA ASP A 91 0.19 14.89 12.73
C ASP A 91 0.72 15.00 11.29
N THR A 92 -0.19 14.99 10.31
CA THR A 92 0.14 15.07 8.88
C THR A 92 0.73 16.42 8.45
N ARG A 93 0.77 17.41 9.34
CA ARG A 93 1.46 18.69 9.12
C ARG A 93 2.94 18.60 9.45
N SER A 94 3.37 17.59 10.22
CA SER A 94 4.78 17.39 10.57
C SER A 94 5.64 17.14 9.32
N ALA A 95 6.79 17.81 9.25
CA ALA A 95 7.78 17.59 8.21
C ALA A 95 8.39 16.18 8.28
N ASN A 96 8.56 15.62 9.48
CA ASN A 96 9.05 14.25 9.65
C ASN A 96 8.04 13.24 9.11
N VAL A 97 6.75 13.40 9.47
CA VAL A 97 5.67 12.54 8.94
C VAL A 97 5.63 12.60 7.41
N ARG A 98 5.71 13.79 6.81
CA ARG A 98 5.75 13.94 5.35
C ARG A 98 6.94 13.23 4.72
N THR A 99 8.13 13.33 5.32
CA THR A 99 9.34 12.63 4.86
C THR A 99 9.15 11.12 4.87
N ILE A 100 8.59 10.57 5.96
CA ILE A 100 8.30 9.14 6.08
C ILE A 100 7.26 8.71 5.03
N MET A 101 6.20 9.49 4.80
CA MET A 101 5.21 9.17 3.78
C MET A 101 5.76 9.24 2.36
N THR A 102 6.65 10.19 2.06
CA THR A 102 7.38 10.23 0.78
C THR A 102 8.21 8.95 0.59
N ALA A 103 8.95 8.51 1.60
CA ALA A 103 9.70 7.25 1.51
C ALA A 103 8.79 6.02 1.29
N ARG A 104 7.55 6.04 1.80
CA ARG A 104 6.56 4.99 1.52
C ARG A 104 6.06 5.04 0.07
N LEU A 105 5.85 6.23 -0.48
CA LEU A 105 5.50 6.40 -1.90
C LEU A 105 6.65 5.93 -2.80
N ASP A 106 7.89 6.29 -2.50
CA ASP A 106 9.08 5.84 -3.25
C ASP A 106 9.19 4.31 -3.21
N ARG A 107 8.90 3.69 -2.05
CA ARG A 107 8.84 2.23 -1.92
C ARG A 107 7.73 1.62 -2.78
N ALA A 108 6.58 2.27 -2.89
CA ALA A 108 5.48 1.82 -3.73
C ALA A 108 5.81 1.93 -5.23
N ASP A 109 6.46 3.03 -5.63
CA ASP A 109 6.93 3.25 -7.01
C ASP A 109 7.97 2.21 -7.44
N ALA A 110 8.89 1.86 -6.52
CA ALA A 110 9.89 0.81 -6.74
C ALA A 110 9.32 -0.63 -6.81
N ARG A 111 8.00 -0.83 -6.62
CA ARG A 111 7.38 -2.16 -6.81
C ARG A 111 7.27 -2.48 -8.30
N PRO A 112 7.33 -3.77 -8.69
CA PRO A 112 7.07 -4.15 -10.08
C PRO A 112 5.72 -3.61 -10.51
N GLN A 113 5.67 -2.95 -11.66
CA GLN A 113 4.43 -2.45 -12.25
C GLN A 113 3.91 -3.42 -13.29
N ALA A 114 2.60 -3.41 -13.55
CA ALA A 114 2.04 -4.15 -14.66
C ALA A 114 2.64 -3.63 -15.97
N ALA A 115 3.13 -4.51 -16.84
CA ALA A 115 3.41 -4.12 -18.23
C ALA A 115 2.09 -3.59 -18.83
N ASP A 116 2.12 -2.43 -19.48
CA ASP A 116 0.97 -1.93 -20.24
C ASP A 116 1.03 -2.56 -21.63
N PRO A 117 0.22 -3.60 -21.94
CA PRO A 117 0.22 -4.22 -23.25
C PRO A 117 -0.28 -3.27 -24.36
N GLY A 118 -0.77 -2.07 -24.02
CA GLY A 118 -1.18 -1.03 -24.97
C GLY A 118 -0.14 0.09 -25.19
N ALA A 119 1.04 0.03 -24.57
CA ALA A 119 2.13 0.95 -24.88
C ALA A 119 2.84 0.47 -26.16
N GLU A 120 2.28 0.77 -27.32
CA GLU A 120 3.06 0.73 -28.56
C GLU A 120 4.24 1.70 -28.42
N HIS A 121 5.43 1.16 -28.14
CA HIS A 121 6.68 1.88 -28.34
C HIS A 121 6.94 1.98 -29.84
N GLY A 122 6.25 2.92 -30.50
CA GLY A 122 6.70 3.44 -31.79
C GLY A 122 7.98 4.26 -31.58
N PRO A 123 9.02 4.11 -32.41
CA PRO A 123 10.23 4.93 -32.30
C PRO A 123 9.86 6.37 -32.65
N GLY A 124 9.83 7.24 -31.64
CA GLY A 124 9.54 8.67 -31.76
C GLY A 124 10.78 9.45 -32.20
N ARG A 125 10.59 10.17 -33.30
CA ARG A 125 11.45 11.12 -34.02
C ARG A 125 12.20 12.14 -33.17
#